data_AF-A0A5D0VZV8-F1
#
_entry.id   AF-A0A5D0VZV8-F1
#
_cell.length_a   1.000
_cell.length_b   1.000
_cell.length_c   1.000
_cell.angle_alpha   90.00
_cell.angle_beta   90.00
_cell.angle_gamma   90.00
#
_symmetry.space_group_name_H-M   'P 1'
#
loop_
_entity.id
_entity.type
_entity.pdbx_description
1 polymer ?
#
loop_
_entity_poly.entity_id
_entity_poly.type
_entity_poly.pdbx_seq_one_letter_code
_entity_poly.pdbx_strand_id
1 'polypeptide(L)'
;MTIPPLTGGRVQILGDGATGRVDLDFQFVDEKDLLVIHTDADGVDTEWAYQQSPGNWFFTGGSYAAGTVFFTPSDLGAGERLTVTLVSDYRQPFSLEGGEIDPDVIERAMDRTALSVQAIAGRVSRSLSVSPSLEGQLPDLQVPDLPDGYGFVRQGSRLVPALIDSTAISVAVSVAEDAKDGAVAARDGAVTAQDASQTAAGESVTAKDLAVAAKDDAVAAKDAAEQAQALAEDAVDDVITGAAEVLGSGRVPVGFMAPWFSLRPPNQYWVLVDRVGQVFSRALFPQLFDALAPEFDVSFSDGDPVVAGIVCPQRLKAGRPVEGENIPAGTTILSVDSPSQITLSADPTGDGTKIRIFPHGNGDGATTANYPAVAGRVVRGLDSDGVLNPEAENALGETQEDALQQHVHLAGVNDDNYGGNSGGGNTVVIGPSVQGIGPYTTGWVYSDAGVRVSETETRAKAVIAPYIIKVADGVDDEATLSALQVVQDLAQAQADIAALQANSGEAALLAYQQPSGVSGGNSAATSERKPYVLN
;
A
#
# COMPACT_ATOMS: atom_id res chain seq x y z
N MET A 1 -4.66 22.88 57.27
CA MET A 1 -4.78 22.80 58.75
C MET A 1 -5.13 24.20 59.27
N THR A 2 -6.01 24.41 60.27
CA THR A 2 -6.32 25.77 60.77
C THR A 2 -5.37 26.14 61.90
N ILE A 3 -4.41 27.05 61.64
CA ILE A 3 -3.52 27.60 62.68
C ILE A 3 -4.36 28.46 63.64
N PRO A 4 -4.45 28.12 64.93
CA PRO A 4 -5.14 28.96 65.92
C PRO A 4 -4.44 30.32 66.05
N PRO A 5 -5.18 31.42 66.33
CA PRO A 5 -4.56 32.71 66.59
C PRO A 5 -3.64 32.64 67.82
N LEU A 6 -2.41 33.13 67.68
CA LEU A 6 -1.43 33.12 68.77
C LEU A 6 -1.88 34.00 69.95
N THR A 7 -1.71 33.50 71.17
CA THR A 7 -1.91 34.26 72.42
C THR A 7 -0.71 35.15 72.78
N GLY A 8 0.46 34.90 72.19
CA GLY A 8 1.70 35.65 72.35
C GLY A 8 2.74 35.26 71.30
N GLY A 9 3.83 36.02 71.16
CA GLY A 9 4.95 35.69 70.25
C GLY A 9 6.31 35.83 70.93
N ARG A 10 6.32 35.78 72.26
CA ARG A 10 7.48 35.98 73.11
C ARG A 10 7.25 35.28 74.45
N VAL A 11 8.21 34.48 74.87
CA VAL A 11 8.29 33.98 76.24
C VAL A 11 9.58 34.48 76.88
N GLN A 12 9.52 34.78 78.18
CA GLN A 12 10.65 35.29 78.92
C GLN A 12 10.73 34.67 80.30
N ILE A 13 11.93 34.26 80.68
CA ILE A 13 12.21 33.67 81.99
C ILE A 13 13.39 34.38 82.65
N LEU A 14 13.41 34.38 83.98
CA LEU A 14 14.52 34.84 84.79
C LEU A 14 15.42 33.65 85.13
N GLY A 15 16.72 33.87 85.11
CA GLY A 15 17.69 32.88 85.56
C GLY A 15 17.59 32.62 87.05
N ASP A 16 17.54 31.35 87.42
CA ASP A 16 17.61 30.86 88.79
C ASP A 16 18.81 29.89 88.97
N GLY A 17 19.60 29.66 87.91
CA GLY A 17 20.70 28.70 87.89
C GLY A 17 20.29 27.21 87.96
N ALA A 18 18.98 26.91 87.91
CA ALA A 18 18.43 25.55 88.11
C ALA A 18 17.45 25.12 87.01
N THR A 19 16.69 26.05 86.44
CA THR A 19 15.74 25.83 85.36
C THR A 19 16.44 25.87 84.01
N GLY A 20 16.45 24.75 83.29
CA GLY A 20 17.09 24.60 81.96
C GLY A 20 16.11 24.50 80.80
N ARG A 21 14.88 25.01 80.95
CA ARG A 21 13.85 24.93 79.91
C ARG A 21 12.86 26.08 79.96
N VAL A 22 12.27 26.41 78.82
CA VAL A 22 11.17 27.36 78.66
C VAL A 22 10.14 26.81 77.67
N ASP A 23 8.91 26.64 78.14
CA ASP A 23 7.80 26.21 77.29
C ASP A 23 7.28 27.41 76.48
N LEU A 24 7.13 27.21 75.17
CA LEU A 24 6.66 28.23 74.24
C LEU A 24 5.14 28.09 74.08
N ASP A 25 4.43 29.19 74.30
CA ASP A 25 2.98 29.27 74.11
C ASP A 25 2.56 29.61 72.67
N PHE A 26 3.54 29.64 71.75
CA PHE A 26 3.35 29.90 70.33
C PHE A 26 3.90 28.79 69.45
N GLN A 27 3.27 28.64 68.28
CA GLN A 27 3.66 27.65 67.27
C GLN A 27 4.81 28.17 66.42
N PHE A 28 5.69 27.27 66.01
CA PHE A 28 6.81 27.54 65.10
C PHE A 28 7.08 26.28 64.24
N VAL A 29 7.85 26.39 63.17
CA VAL A 29 8.16 25.26 62.29
C VAL A 29 9.50 24.64 62.63
N ASP A 30 10.56 25.43 62.65
CA ASP A 30 11.95 24.98 62.83
C ASP A 30 12.80 26.03 63.60
N GLU A 31 14.11 25.82 63.74
CA GLU A 31 15.01 26.73 64.48
C GLU A 31 15.01 28.15 63.93
N LYS A 32 14.74 28.33 62.62
CA LYS A 32 14.85 29.64 61.96
C LYS A 32 13.69 30.56 62.32
N ASP A 33 12.63 29.98 62.88
CA ASP A 33 11.48 30.72 63.40
C ASP A 33 11.70 31.19 64.84
N LEU A 34 12.82 30.85 65.49
CA LEU A 34 13.10 31.19 66.88
C LEU A 34 14.35 32.07 67.02
N LEU A 35 14.20 33.16 67.76
CA LEU A 35 15.30 34.02 68.19
C LEU A 35 15.41 33.94 69.71
N VAL A 36 16.55 33.43 70.19
CA VAL A 36 16.84 33.27 71.62
C VAL A 36 17.88 34.30 72.04
N ILE A 37 17.48 35.23 72.89
CA ILE A 37 18.33 36.32 73.38
C ILE A 37 18.56 36.12 74.88
N HIS A 38 19.81 36.09 75.28
CA HIS A 38 20.23 36.14 76.66
C HIS A 38 20.62 37.57 77.02
N THR A 39 20.03 38.07 78.10
CA THR A 39 20.34 39.36 78.67
C THR A 39 21.10 39.12 79.97
N ASP A 40 22.35 39.56 80.03
CA ASP A 40 23.16 39.43 81.25
C ASP A 40 22.71 40.39 82.37
N ALA A 41 23.34 40.31 83.54
CA ALA A 41 22.99 41.12 84.70
C ALA A 41 23.22 42.64 84.49
N ASP A 42 24.07 43.00 83.53
CA ASP A 42 24.36 44.39 83.15
C ASP A 42 23.39 44.91 82.07
N GLY A 43 22.49 44.05 81.59
CA GLY A 43 21.47 44.38 80.58
C GLY A 43 21.97 44.29 79.14
N VAL A 44 23.10 43.61 78.89
CA VAL A 44 23.65 43.41 77.56
C VAL A 44 22.97 42.20 76.91
N ASP A 45 22.37 42.42 75.74
CA ASP A 45 21.71 41.37 74.96
C ASP A 45 22.70 40.66 74.03
N THR A 46 22.78 39.34 74.16
CA THR A 46 23.54 38.46 73.26
C THR A 46 22.60 37.42 72.66
N GLU A 47 22.64 37.28 71.33
CA GLU A 47 21.91 36.22 70.64
C GLU A 47 22.60 34.87 70.88
N TRP A 48 21.85 33.89 71.36
CA TRP A 48 22.34 32.52 71.46
C TRP A 48 22.10 31.80 70.13
N ALA A 49 23.18 31.38 69.48
CA ALA A 49 23.09 30.59 68.25
C ALA A 49 22.50 29.20 68.54
N TYR A 50 21.58 28.74 67.69
CA TYR A 50 21.04 27.39 67.75
C TYR A 50 22.16 26.35 67.58
N GLN A 51 22.21 25.37 68.48
CA GLN A 51 23.14 24.26 68.39
C GLN A 51 22.42 22.97 68.84
N GLN A 52 22.36 21.96 67.96
CA GLN A 52 21.84 20.66 68.38
C GLN A 52 22.67 20.12 69.55
N SER A 53 22.00 19.51 70.54
CA SER A 53 22.65 19.02 71.76
C SER A 53 23.90 18.18 71.43
N PRO A 54 25.07 18.48 72.02
CA PRO A 54 25.34 19.45 73.08
C PRO A 54 25.70 20.85 72.54
N GLY A 55 24.91 21.88 72.91
CA GLY A 55 25.17 23.27 72.56
C GLY A 55 24.30 24.25 73.36
N ASN A 56 24.48 25.56 73.17
CA ASN A 56 23.92 26.62 74.04
C ASN A 56 22.39 26.55 74.22
N TRP A 57 21.65 26.17 73.18
CA TRP A 57 20.24 25.80 73.29
C TRP A 57 19.78 24.92 72.12
N PHE A 58 18.77 24.09 72.39
CA PHE A 58 18.02 23.32 71.40
C PHE A 58 16.51 23.39 71.71
N PHE A 59 15.65 22.87 70.83
CA PHE A 59 14.22 22.82 71.08
C PHE A 59 13.64 21.42 70.86
N THR A 60 12.47 21.16 71.45
CA THR A 60 11.56 20.08 71.04
C THR A 60 10.21 20.67 70.66
N GLY A 61 9.41 19.92 69.89
CA GLY A 61 8.20 20.45 69.26
C GLY A 61 8.50 21.04 67.88
N GLY A 62 7.80 22.11 67.51
CA GLY A 62 7.84 22.67 66.15
C GLY A 62 6.89 21.95 65.20
N SER A 63 7.10 22.08 63.89
CA SER A 63 6.19 21.55 62.86
C SER A 63 4.74 22.00 63.03
N TYR A 64 4.52 23.31 63.21
CA TYR A 64 3.20 23.93 63.41
C TYR A 64 2.55 23.60 64.77
N ALA A 65 3.35 23.21 65.76
CA ALA A 65 2.92 23.03 67.15
C ALA A 65 3.75 23.90 68.11
N ALA A 66 3.23 24.12 69.30
CA ALA A 66 4.00 24.66 70.41
C ALA A 66 5.16 23.73 70.76
N GLY A 67 6.21 24.28 71.37
CA GLY A 67 7.41 23.52 71.72
C GLY A 67 8.08 24.06 72.96
N THR A 68 9.26 23.53 73.26
CA THR A 68 10.03 23.90 74.45
C THR A 68 11.46 24.15 74.03
N VAL A 69 12.04 25.28 74.47
CA VAL A 69 13.47 25.55 74.33
C VAL A 69 14.19 25.07 75.57
N PHE A 70 15.27 24.31 75.38
CA PHE A 70 16.14 23.76 76.41
C PHE A 70 17.51 24.42 76.33
N PHE A 71 18.11 24.68 77.48
CA PHE A 71 19.43 25.27 77.64
C PHE A 71 20.07 24.74 78.92
N THR A 72 21.38 24.91 79.10
CA THR A 72 22.05 24.45 80.33
C THR A 72 21.66 25.38 81.49
N PRO A 73 21.14 24.88 82.62
CA PRO A 73 20.74 25.75 83.73
C PRO A 73 21.84 26.68 84.25
N SER A 74 23.10 26.25 84.19
CA SER A 74 24.26 27.04 84.61
C SER A 74 24.54 28.26 83.73
N ASP A 75 23.99 28.28 82.50
CA ASP A 75 24.24 29.32 81.51
C ASP A 75 23.27 30.50 81.65
N LEU A 76 22.31 30.41 82.59
CA LEU A 76 21.36 31.48 82.92
C LEU A 76 21.40 31.78 84.43
N GLY A 77 22.32 32.65 84.82
CA GLY A 77 22.59 33.03 86.21
C GLY A 77 21.49 33.86 86.87
N ALA A 78 21.51 33.95 88.21
CA ALA A 78 20.55 34.77 88.96
C ALA A 78 20.68 36.26 88.59
N GLY A 79 19.58 36.86 88.12
CA GLY A 79 19.55 38.25 87.64
C GLY A 79 19.65 38.40 86.12
N GLU A 80 19.95 37.32 85.40
CA GLU A 80 19.96 37.27 83.94
C GLU A 80 18.59 36.86 83.41
N ARG A 81 18.32 37.10 82.12
CA ARG A 81 17.04 36.77 81.47
C ARG A 81 17.24 36.08 80.15
N LEU A 82 16.39 35.10 79.87
CA LEU A 82 16.28 34.50 78.55
C LEU A 82 14.98 34.93 77.90
N THR A 83 15.08 35.43 76.67
CA THR A 83 13.94 35.85 75.85
C THR A 83 13.90 35.01 74.59
N VAL A 84 12.82 34.25 74.40
CA VAL A 84 12.58 33.53 73.15
C VAL A 84 11.48 34.26 72.40
N THR A 85 11.75 34.64 71.15
CA THR A 85 10.81 35.38 70.31
C THR A 85 10.60 34.65 68.99
N LEU A 86 9.36 34.62 68.51
CA LEU A 86 9.03 34.15 67.17
C LEU A 86 9.56 35.14 66.12
N VAL A 87 10.39 34.65 65.21
CA VAL A 87 10.90 35.38 64.03
C VAL A 87 10.48 34.64 62.76
N SER A 88 10.66 35.27 61.60
CA SER A 88 10.34 34.67 60.30
C SER A 88 11.53 34.90 59.38
N ASP A 89 12.04 33.83 58.78
CA ASP A 89 13.00 33.90 57.67
C ASP A 89 12.22 34.07 56.35
N TYR A 90 12.32 35.25 55.74
CA TYR A 90 11.59 35.62 54.52
C TYR A 90 12.10 34.91 53.25
N ARG A 91 13.00 33.93 53.39
CA ARG A 91 13.51 33.15 52.26
C ARG A 91 12.47 32.13 51.84
N GLN A 92 11.90 32.31 50.65
CA GLN A 92 11.04 31.34 49.98
C GLN A 92 11.86 30.05 49.73
N PRO A 93 11.60 28.93 50.43
CA PRO A 93 12.47 27.75 50.35
C PRO A 93 12.06 26.80 49.20
N PHE A 94 10.96 27.08 48.51
CA PHE A 94 10.40 26.19 47.49
C PHE A 94 10.64 26.74 46.08
N SER A 95 11.51 26.05 45.33
CA SER A 95 11.63 26.15 43.88
C SER A 95 10.70 25.11 43.27
N LEU A 96 9.66 25.54 42.53
CA LEU A 96 8.77 24.64 41.81
C LEU A 96 9.42 24.29 40.46
N GLU A 97 10.17 23.19 40.41
CA GLU A 97 10.59 22.57 39.14
C GLU A 97 9.70 21.36 38.86
N GLY A 98 8.88 21.44 37.80
CA GLY A 98 8.04 20.34 37.32
C GLY A 98 6.54 20.58 37.52
N GLY A 99 5.75 20.32 36.47
CA GLY A 99 4.35 20.73 36.33
C GLY A 99 3.32 19.99 37.20
N GLU A 100 3.72 19.39 38.31
CA GLU A 100 2.80 18.74 39.24
C GLU A 100 2.90 19.43 40.61
N ILE A 101 1.87 20.21 40.94
CA ILE A 101 1.83 20.95 42.19
C ILE A 101 1.28 20.03 43.27
N ASP A 102 2.17 19.53 44.14
CA ASP A 102 1.78 18.74 45.31
C ASP A 102 0.93 19.61 46.27
N PRO A 103 -0.34 19.25 46.54
CA PRO A 103 -1.20 19.98 47.45
C PRO A 103 -0.59 20.15 48.85
N ASP A 104 0.19 19.18 49.33
CA ASP A 104 0.85 19.25 50.63
C ASP A 104 1.94 20.34 50.66
N VAL A 105 2.57 20.61 49.51
CA VAL A 105 3.57 21.68 49.36
C VAL A 105 2.89 23.05 49.36
N ILE A 106 1.74 23.19 48.69
CA ILE A 106 0.92 24.42 48.78
C ILE A 106 0.45 24.66 50.20
N GLU A 107 -0.11 23.65 50.87
CA GLU A 107 -0.63 23.81 52.24
C GLU A 107 0.47 24.22 53.22
N ARG A 108 1.65 23.59 53.16
CA ARG A 108 2.80 23.98 54.01
C ARG A 108 3.29 25.41 53.70
N ALA A 109 3.26 25.83 52.44
CA ALA A 109 3.62 27.20 52.06
C ALA A 109 2.60 28.23 52.59
N MET A 110 1.30 27.89 52.55
CA MET A 110 0.24 28.74 53.11
C MET A 110 0.32 28.84 54.63
N ASP A 111 0.56 27.73 55.33
CA ASP A 111 0.70 27.69 56.79
C ASP A 111 1.92 28.48 57.27
N ARG A 112 3.07 28.39 56.58
CA ARG A 112 4.25 29.22 56.85
C ARG A 112 4.02 30.70 56.56
N THR A 113 3.21 31.03 55.55
CA THR A 113 2.79 32.41 55.27
C THR A 113 1.92 32.95 56.41
N ALA A 114 1.00 32.15 56.94
CA ALA A 114 0.17 32.52 58.08
C ALA A 114 1.01 32.78 59.35
N LEU A 115 2.00 31.93 59.65
CA LEU A 115 2.97 32.18 60.73
C LEU A 115 3.77 33.49 60.53
N SER A 116 4.18 33.77 59.29
CA SER A 116 4.91 35.00 58.96
C SER A 116 4.04 36.25 59.15
N VAL A 117 2.76 36.20 58.76
CA VAL A 117 1.78 37.28 59.02
C VAL A 117 1.58 37.47 60.52
N GLN A 118 1.53 36.40 61.31
CA GLN A 118 1.41 36.48 62.77
C GLN A 118 2.68 37.04 63.44
N ALA A 119 3.88 36.68 62.96
CA ALA A 119 5.14 37.26 63.42
C ALA A 119 5.23 38.76 63.10
N ILE A 120 4.77 39.17 61.91
CA ILE A 120 4.63 40.59 61.53
C ILE A 120 3.61 41.28 62.41
N ALA A 121 2.43 40.69 62.65
CA ALA A 121 1.43 41.26 63.55
C ALA A 121 1.97 41.43 64.97
N GLY A 122 2.78 40.49 65.47
CA GLY A 122 3.48 40.61 66.74
C GLY A 122 4.59 41.67 66.74
N ARG A 123 5.20 42.00 65.59
CA ARG A 123 6.13 43.15 65.46
C ARG A 123 5.38 44.48 65.36
N VAL A 124 4.28 44.52 64.63
CA VAL A 124 3.41 45.70 64.46
C VAL A 124 2.67 46.03 65.75
N SER A 125 2.28 45.05 66.57
CA SER A 125 1.74 45.31 67.92
C SER A 125 2.75 45.93 68.88
N ARG A 126 4.05 45.88 68.54
CA ARG A 126 5.16 46.55 69.23
C ARG A 126 5.57 47.86 68.56
N SER A 127 4.89 48.26 67.48
CA SER A 127 5.00 49.60 66.91
C SER A 127 4.04 50.55 67.64
N LEU A 128 4.42 51.82 67.77
CA LEU A 128 3.61 52.83 68.43
C LEU A 128 2.35 53.10 67.57
N SER A 129 1.23 52.49 67.92
CA SER A 129 -0.07 52.80 67.32
C SER A 129 -0.79 53.84 68.16
N VAL A 130 -1.05 55.01 67.58
CA VAL A 130 -1.84 56.06 68.21
C VAL A 130 -3.29 55.91 67.72
N SER A 131 -4.22 55.75 68.66
CA SER A 131 -5.63 55.54 68.32
C SER A 131 -6.22 56.79 67.64
N PRO A 132 -7.09 56.66 66.61
CA PRO A 132 -7.75 57.82 65.99
C PRO A 132 -8.75 58.55 66.90
N SER A 133 -9.00 58.06 68.14
CA SER A 133 -10.02 58.59 69.04
C SER A 133 -9.57 58.79 70.50
N LEU A 134 -8.27 58.94 70.77
CA LEU A 134 -7.80 59.15 72.15
C LEU A 134 -7.88 60.64 72.56
N GLU A 135 -8.85 60.98 73.41
CA GLU A 135 -8.85 62.21 74.22
C GLU A 135 -8.06 61.96 75.53
N GLY A 136 -7.05 62.80 75.79
CA GLY A 136 -6.22 62.76 77.02
C GLY A 136 -4.74 62.42 76.75
N GLN A 137 -3.83 63.19 77.36
CA GLN A 137 -2.40 63.27 77.03
C GLN A 137 -1.60 61.96 77.18
N LEU A 138 -0.81 61.65 76.15
CA LEU A 138 0.23 60.61 76.11
C LEU A 138 1.41 60.96 77.03
N PRO A 139 2.19 59.96 77.52
CA PRO A 139 3.38 60.20 78.34
C PRO A 139 4.40 61.05 77.56
N ASP A 140 4.97 62.04 78.25
CA ASP A 140 5.85 63.08 77.71
C ASP A 140 7.17 62.48 77.19
N LEU A 141 7.12 61.90 75.99
CA LEU A 141 8.24 61.91 75.06
C LEU A 141 8.49 63.39 74.77
N GLN A 142 9.38 64.03 75.53
CA GLN A 142 9.88 65.36 75.23
C GLN A 142 10.67 65.30 73.94
N VAL A 143 9.92 65.28 72.84
CA VAL A 143 10.38 65.75 71.56
C VAL A 143 10.58 67.25 71.78
N PRO A 144 11.83 67.77 71.71
CA PRO A 144 12.05 69.20 71.83
C PRO A 144 11.11 69.95 70.89
N ASP A 145 10.46 71.01 71.36
CA ASP A 145 9.67 71.90 70.50
C ASP A 145 10.55 72.33 69.32
N LEU A 146 10.28 71.73 68.17
CA LEU A 146 10.92 72.10 66.92
C LEU A 146 10.23 73.37 66.44
N PRO A 147 10.97 74.43 66.09
CA PRO A 147 10.40 75.58 65.39
C PRO A 147 9.69 75.12 64.12
N ASP A 148 8.58 75.77 63.75
CA ASP A 148 7.86 75.49 62.50
C ASP A 148 8.84 75.42 61.31
N GLY A 149 8.81 74.29 60.59
CA GLY A 149 9.72 74.01 59.46
C GLY A 149 11.01 73.25 59.81
N TYR A 150 11.21 72.80 61.05
CA TYR A 150 12.36 71.95 61.44
C TYR A 150 11.94 70.49 61.67
N GLY A 151 12.88 69.58 61.46
CA GLY A 151 12.72 68.14 61.60
C GLY A 151 13.98 67.51 62.15
N PHE A 152 13.88 66.31 62.71
CA PHE A 152 15.05 65.58 63.18
C PHE A 152 15.74 64.92 62.00
N VAL A 153 16.95 65.38 61.68
CA VAL A 153 17.82 64.74 60.69
C VAL A 153 18.93 64.02 61.45
N ARG A 154 19.22 62.79 61.04
CA ARG A 154 20.28 62.00 61.66
C ARG A 154 21.64 62.47 61.14
N GLN A 155 22.40 63.18 61.98
CA GLN A 155 23.81 63.48 61.72
C GLN A 155 24.68 62.53 62.58
N GLY A 156 25.20 61.48 61.94
CA GLY A 156 25.96 60.43 62.63
C GLY A 156 25.09 59.61 63.61
N SER A 157 25.46 59.60 64.89
CA SER A 157 24.77 58.86 65.95
C SER A 157 23.72 59.68 66.72
N ARG A 158 23.47 60.94 66.34
CA ARG A 158 22.54 61.85 67.02
C ARG A 158 21.43 62.33 66.09
N LEU A 159 20.23 62.50 66.66
CA LEU A 159 19.14 63.24 66.02
C LEU A 159 19.32 64.72 66.37
N VAL A 160 19.47 65.56 65.35
CA VAL A 160 19.61 67.00 65.51
C VAL A 160 18.45 67.71 64.81
N PRO A 161 17.90 68.80 65.40
CA PRO A 161 16.99 69.69 64.69
C PRO A 161 17.71 70.29 63.48
N ALA A 162 17.21 70.06 62.27
CA ALA A 162 17.63 70.79 61.09
C ALA A 162 16.41 71.35 60.37
N LEU A 163 16.59 72.49 59.69
CA LEU A 163 15.55 73.06 58.86
C LEU A 163 15.17 72.01 57.82
N ILE A 164 13.91 71.60 57.81
CA ILE A 164 13.36 70.83 56.70
C ILE A 164 13.28 71.83 55.56
N ASP A 165 14.28 71.82 54.68
CA ASP A 165 14.17 72.51 53.42
C ASP A 165 13.05 71.82 52.62
N SER A 166 11.84 72.35 52.75
CA SER A 166 10.65 71.89 52.05
C SER A 166 10.84 71.96 50.52
N THR A 167 11.76 72.81 50.05
CA THR A 167 12.20 72.86 48.65
C THR A 167 12.99 71.62 48.27
N ALA A 168 13.98 71.22 49.08
CA ALA A 168 14.77 70.02 48.82
C ALA A 168 13.91 68.74 48.89
N ILE A 169 12.95 68.67 49.83
CA ILE A 169 12.02 67.54 49.92
C ILE A 169 11.08 67.51 48.71
N SER A 170 10.50 68.64 48.31
CA SER A 170 9.62 68.67 47.13
C SER A 170 10.36 68.29 45.85
N VAL A 171 11.63 68.70 45.69
CA VAL A 171 12.48 68.24 44.59
C VAL A 171 12.71 66.72 44.66
N ALA A 172 13.03 66.17 45.83
CA ALA A 172 13.25 64.73 45.99
C ALA A 172 11.97 63.92 45.73
N VAL A 173 10.81 64.42 46.16
CA VAL A 173 9.50 63.81 45.86
C VAL A 173 9.24 63.83 44.36
N SER A 174 9.43 64.98 43.70
CA SER A 174 9.28 65.10 42.24
C SER A 174 10.18 64.11 41.49
N VAL A 175 11.46 63.99 41.90
CA VAL A 175 12.40 63.03 41.30
C VAL A 175 11.96 61.58 41.53
N ALA A 176 11.40 61.27 42.71
CA ALA A 176 10.89 59.94 43.01
C ALA A 176 9.61 59.61 42.22
N GLU A 177 8.73 60.60 42.02
CA GLU A 177 7.55 60.49 41.16
C GLU A 177 7.95 60.27 39.70
N ASP A 178 8.89 61.06 39.17
CA ASP A 178 9.44 60.88 37.82
C ASP A 178 10.08 59.49 37.65
N ALA A 179 10.82 59.01 38.65
CA ALA A 179 11.44 57.68 38.64
C ALA A 179 10.38 56.56 38.68
N LYS A 180 9.32 56.73 39.48
CA LYS A 180 8.18 55.81 39.51
C LYS A 180 7.48 55.76 38.17
N ASP A 181 7.21 56.91 37.56
CA ASP A 181 6.55 57.00 36.25
C ASP A 181 7.43 56.37 35.16
N GLY A 182 8.75 56.59 35.21
CA GLY A 182 9.71 55.90 34.35
C GLY A 182 9.70 54.38 34.53
N ALA A 183 9.61 53.88 35.76
CA ALA A 183 9.52 52.45 36.05
C ALA A 183 8.18 51.84 35.55
N VAL A 184 7.07 52.58 35.69
CA VAL A 184 5.76 52.19 35.15
C VAL A 184 5.81 52.11 33.63
N ALA A 185 6.35 53.13 32.96
CA ALA A 185 6.51 53.13 31.51
C ALA A 185 7.39 51.97 31.01
N ALA A 186 8.48 51.66 31.72
CA ALA A 186 9.34 50.51 31.39
C ALA A 186 8.61 49.18 31.55
N ARG A 187 7.82 49.01 32.63
CA ARG A 187 6.98 47.84 32.85
C ARG A 187 5.95 47.68 31.73
N ASP A 188 5.25 48.75 31.38
CA ASP A 188 4.20 48.72 30.35
C ASP A 188 4.82 48.41 28.96
N GLY A 189 6.02 48.91 28.69
CA GLY A 189 6.82 48.54 27.52
C GLY A 189 7.20 47.05 27.50
N ALA A 190 7.57 46.47 28.64
CA ALA A 190 7.86 45.05 28.76
C ALA A 190 6.62 44.16 28.54
N VAL A 191 5.45 44.58 29.06
CA VAL A 191 4.17 43.90 28.81
C VAL A 191 3.82 43.94 27.32
N THR A 192 3.95 45.09 26.68
CA THR A 192 3.71 45.24 25.23
C THR A 192 4.61 44.30 24.40
N ALA A 193 5.89 44.17 24.79
CA ALA A 193 6.82 43.25 24.13
C ALA A 193 6.45 41.77 24.37
N GLN A 194 5.97 41.44 25.56
CA GLN A 194 5.47 40.09 25.87
C GLN A 194 4.25 39.74 25.02
N ASP A 195 3.26 40.63 24.90
CA ASP A 195 2.06 40.42 24.08
C ASP A 195 2.40 40.24 22.59
N ALA A 196 3.35 41.03 22.08
CA ALA A 196 3.85 40.88 20.72
C ALA A 196 4.54 39.53 20.52
N SER A 197 5.33 39.06 21.49
CA SER A 197 5.94 37.73 21.45
C SER A 197 4.91 36.59 21.48
N GLN A 198 3.83 36.74 22.25
CA GLN A 198 2.75 35.75 22.30
C GLN A 198 1.98 35.69 20.98
N THR A 199 1.75 36.84 20.36
CA THR A 199 1.11 36.93 19.04
C THR A 199 1.97 36.25 17.97
N ALA A 200 3.28 36.53 17.93
CA ALA A 200 4.21 35.88 17.01
C ALA A 200 4.30 34.36 17.22
N ALA A 201 4.22 33.89 18.48
CA ALA A 201 4.15 32.45 18.78
C ALA A 201 2.86 31.83 18.24
N GLY A 202 1.72 32.52 18.37
CA GLY A 202 0.44 32.11 17.79
C GLY A 202 0.50 32.00 16.27
N GLU A 203 1.03 33.02 15.59
CA GLU A 203 1.25 33.01 14.14
C GLU A 203 2.16 31.87 13.68
N SER A 204 3.22 31.56 14.45
CA SER A 204 4.10 30.42 14.18
C SER A 204 3.38 29.07 14.29
N VAL A 205 2.46 28.92 15.24
CA VAL A 205 1.63 27.71 15.36
C VAL A 205 0.70 27.60 14.15
N THR A 206 0.02 28.69 13.78
CA THR A 206 -0.84 28.71 12.57
C THR A 206 -0.05 28.35 11.30
N ALA A 207 1.17 28.89 11.13
CA ALA A 207 2.03 28.54 9.99
C ALA A 207 2.43 27.06 9.99
N LYS A 208 2.70 26.47 11.16
CA LYS A 208 2.97 25.04 11.30
C LYS A 208 1.75 24.20 10.91
N ASP A 209 0.56 24.58 11.36
CA ASP A 209 -0.68 23.86 11.05
C ASP A 209 -0.99 23.91 9.54
N LEU A 210 -0.79 25.06 8.90
CA LEU A 210 -0.91 25.19 7.44
C LEU A 210 0.12 24.32 6.69
N ALA A 211 1.36 24.22 7.19
CA ALA A 211 2.37 23.36 6.59
C ALA A 211 2.02 21.87 6.73
N VAL A 212 1.40 21.47 7.84
CA VAL A 212 0.89 20.10 8.04
C VAL A 212 -0.26 19.83 7.07
N ALA A 213 -1.24 20.73 6.95
CA ALA A 213 -2.34 20.57 6.01
C ALA A 213 -1.84 20.45 4.55
N ALA A 214 -0.88 21.27 4.14
CA ALA A 214 -0.29 21.18 2.80
C ALA A 214 0.46 19.86 2.56
N LYS A 215 1.08 19.29 3.60
CA LYS A 215 1.69 17.96 3.53
C LYS A 215 0.64 16.87 3.34
N ASP A 216 -0.46 16.93 4.08
CA ASP A 216 -1.55 15.96 3.99
C ASP A 216 -2.22 16.01 2.60
N ASP A 217 -2.44 17.22 2.05
CA ASP A 217 -2.94 17.41 0.68
C ASP A 217 -1.98 16.80 -0.37
N ALA A 218 -0.67 16.93 -0.18
CA ALA A 218 0.33 16.35 -1.08
C ALA A 218 0.33 14.81 -1.03
N VAL A 219 0.12 14.22 0.15
CA VAL A 219 -0.03 12.76 0.31
C VAL A 219 -1.30 12.29 -0.39
N ALA A 220 -2.45 12.96 -0.18
CA ALA A 220 -3.70 12.60 -0.85
C ALA A 220 -3.59 12.67 -2.39
N ALA A 221 -2.89 13.68 -2.92
CA ALA A 221 -2.65 13.80 -4.36
C ALA A 221 -1.76 12.66 -4.91
N LYS A 222 -0.76 12.22 -4.12
CA LYS A 222 0.08 11.08 -4.48
C LYS A 222 -0.73 9.79 -4.52
N ASP A 223 -1.54 9.51 -3.50
CA ASP A 223 -2.37 8.30 -3.42
C ASP A 223 -3.36 8.23 -4.60
N ALA A 224 -3.96 9.38 -4.98
CA ALA A 224 -4.84 9.47 -6.15
C ALA A 224 -4.11 9.17 -7.48
N ALA A 225 -2.84 9.57 -7.61
CA ALA A 225 -2.03 9.27 -8.78
C ALA A 225 -1.67 7.78 -8.87
N GLU A 226 -1.32 7.14 -7.74
CA GLU A 226 -1.06 5.70 -7.68
C GLU A 226 -2.32 4.88 -8.04
N GLN A 227 -3.50 5.31 -7.55
CA GLN A 227 -4.77 4.68 -7.93
C GLN A 227 -5.06 4.82 -9.43
N ALA A 228 -4.82 6.00 -10.02
CA ALA A 228 -5.02 6.23 -11.44
C ALA A 228 -4.07 5.37 -12.31
N GLN A 229 -2.83 5.16 -11.85
CA GLN A 229 -1.89 4.27 -12.51
C GLN A 229 -2.39 2.82 -12.49
N ALA A 230 -2.81 2.30 -11.34
CA ALA A 230 -3.33 0.93 -11.22
C ALA A 230 -4.53 0.68 -12.14
N LEU A 231 -5.48 1.63 -12.19
CA LEU A 231 -6.63 1.53 -13.10
C LEU A 231 -6.24 1.54 -14.58
N ALA A 232 -5.15 2.23 -14.94
CA ALA A 232 -4.65 2.23 -16.31
C ALA A 232 -3.97 0.90 -16.66
N GLU A 233 -3.25 0.28 -15.71
CA GLU A 233 -2.66 -1.05 -15.86
C GLU A 233 -3.77 -2.12 -16.04
N ASP A 234 -4.80 -2.10 -15.19
CA ASP A 234 -5.97 -3.00 -15.31
C ASP A 234 -6.66 -2.86 -16.69
N ALA A 235 -6.83 -1.62 -17.17
CA ALA A 235 -7.45 -1.38 -18.47
C ALA A 235 -6.62 -1.92 -19.65
N VAL A 236 -5.29 -1.93 -19.54
CA VAL A 236 -4.41 -2.53 -20.55
C VAL A 236 -4.56 -4.05 -20.54
N ASP A 237 -4.61 -4.67 -19.37
CA ASP A 237 -4.78 -6.13 -19.22
C ASP A 237 -6.15 -6.60 -19.76
N ASP A 238 -7.21 -5.82 -19.54
CA ASP A 238 -8.54 -6.07 -20.10
C ASP A 238 -8.53 -6.01 -21.63
N VAL A 239 -7.83 -5.03 -22.21
CA VAL A 239 -7.69 -4.90 -23.68
C VAL A 239 -6.91 -6.08 -24.26
N ILE A 240 -5.84 -6.53 -23.59
CA ILE A 240 -5.03 -7.67 -24.03
C ILE A 240 -5.88 -8.95 -23.99
N THR A 241 -6.62 -9.16 -22.91
CA THR A 241 -7.49 -10.33 -22.72
C THR A 241 -8.63 -10.34 -23.76
N GLY A 242 -9.31 -9.20 -23.93
CA GLY A 242 -10.37 -9.05 -24.92
C GLY A 242 -9.86 -9.19 -26.36
N ALA A 243 -8.67 -8.68 -26.67
CA ALA A 243 -8.05 -8.87 -27.98
C ALA A 243 -7.73 -10.33 -28.25
N ALA A 244 -7.27 -11.09 -27.26
CA ALA A 244 -7.03 -12.53 -27.40
C ALA A 244 -8.34 -13.30 -27.68
N GLU A 245 -9.44 -12.94 -27.02
CA GLU A 245 -10.76 -13.57 -27.22
C GLU A 245 -11.35 -13.22 -28.59
N VAL A 246 -11.31 -11.95 -29.00
CA VAL A 246 -11.81 -11.48 -30.30
C VAL A 246 -10.97 -12.08 -31.45
N LEU A 247 -9.64 -12.10 -31.33
CA LEU A 247 -8.77 -12.71 -32.33
C LEU A 247 -8.86 -14.25 -32.36
N GLY A 248 -9.33 -14.90 -31.28
CA GLY A 248 -9.67 -16.32 -31.28
C GLY A 248 -10.76 -16.70 -32.29
N SER A 249 -11.64 -15.75 -32.65
CA SER A 249 -12.68 -15.93 -33.67
C SER A 249 -12.26 -15.50 -35.09
N GLY A 250 -11.13 -14.80 -35.23
CA GLY A 250 -10.61 -14.27 -36.49
C GLY A 250 -9.45 -15.06 -37.11
N ARG A 251 -8.94 -16.10 -36.45
CA ARG A 251 -7.84 -16.94 -36.95
C ARG A 251 -8.36 -18.12 -37.76
N VAL A 252 -7.68 -18.42 -38.85
CA VAL A 252 -7.94 -19.64 -39.62
C VAL A 252 -7.50 -20.84 -38.77
N PRO A 253 -8.40 -21.77 -38.41
CA PRO A 253 -8.06 -22.87 -37.51
C PRO A 253 -7.06 -23.83 -38.14
N VAL A 254 -6.24 -24.47 -37.31
CA VAL A 254 -5.34 -25.55 -37.74
C VAL A 254 -6.16 -26.69 -38.34
N GLY A 255 -5.68 -27.26 -39.44
CA GLY A 255 -6.40 -28.24 -40.25
C GLY A 255 -7.32 -27.65 -41.32
N PHE A 256 -7.54 -26.33 -41.33
CA PHE A 256 -8.27 -25.67 -42.42
C PHE A 256 -7.52 -25.84 -43.75
N MET A 257 -8.27 -26.15 -44.80
CA MET A 257 -7.75 -26.35 -46.16
C MET A 257 -8.44 -25.44 -47.17
N ALA A 258 -7.66 -24.91 -48.12
CA ALA A 258 -8.19 -24.13 -49.24
C ALA A 258 -7.35 -24.35 -50.51
N PRO A 259 -7.95 -24.19 -51.71
CA PRO A 259 -7.18 -24.16 -52.96
C PRO A 259 -6.23 -22.95 -52.96
N TRP A 260 -5.05 -23.13 -53.53
CA TRP A 260 -3.99 -22.12 -53.56
C TRP A 260 -3.37 -21.99 -54.95
N PHE A 261 -3.29 -20.77 -55.45
CA PHE A 261 -2.89 -20.50 -56.84
C PHE A 261 -1.44 -20.03 -57.00
N SER A 262 -0.66 -20.05 -55.92
CA SER A 262 0.78 -19.74 -55.96
C SER A 262 1.63 -21.00 -55.78
N LEU A 263 2.89 -20.94 -56.21
CA LEU A 263 3.85 -22.05 -56.15
C LEU A 263 4.48 -22.27 -54.77
N ARG A 264 4.24 -21.36 -53.82
CA ARG A 264 4.77 -21.42 -52.44
C ARG A 264 3.66 -21.13 -51.44
N PRO A 265 3.64 -21.81 -50.27
CA PRO A 265 2.73 -21.44 -49.20
C PRO A 265 3.00 -20.00 -48.74
N PRO A 266 1.99 -19.31 -48.20
CA PRO A 266 2.13 -17.90 -47.81
C PRO A 266 3.18 -17.68 -46.72
N ASN A 267 3.30 -18.61 -45.76
CA ASN A 267 4.29 -18.57 -44.69
C ASN A 267 4.51 -19.99 -44.12
N GLN A 268 5.30 -20.12 -43.05
CA GLN A 268 5.65 -21.39 -42.42
C GLN A 268 4.50 -22.13 -41.73
N TYR A 269 3.38 -21.45 -41.46
CA TYR A 269 2.19 -22.04 -40.83
C TYR A 269 1.27 -22.72 -41.85
N TRP A 270 1.64 -22.69 -43.13
CA TRP A 270 0.89 -23.31 -44.21
C TRP A 270 1.78 -24.26 -44.98
N VAL A 271 1.23 -25.42 -45.34
CA VAL A 271 1.92 -26.40 -46.18
C VAL A 271 1.11 -26.69 -47.43
N LEU A 272 1.78 -26.76 -48.57
CA LEU A 272 1.20 -27.24 -49.82
C LEU A 272 1.01 -28.75 -49.77
N VAL A 273 -0.21 -29.21 -50.06
CA VAL A 273 -0.58 -30.60 -50.22
C VAL A 273 -0.72 -30.88 -51.72
N ASP A 274 0.35 -31.37 -52.33
CA ASP A 274 0.49 -31.51 -53.79
C ASP A 274 0.47 -32.96 -54.29
N ARG A 275 0.53 -33.93 -53.37
CA ARG A 275 0.65 -35.36 -53.69
C ARG A 275 -0.23 -36.24 -52.81
N VAL A 276 -0.72 -37.32 -53.39
CA VAL A 276 -1.40 -38.40 -52.64
C VAL A 276 -0.38 -39.11 -51.75
N GLY A 277 -0.72 -39.34 -50.49
CA GLY A 277 0.15 -40.01 -49.52
C GLY A 277 1.23 -39.11 -48.91
N GLN A 278 1.20 -37.80 -49.16
CA GLN A 278 2.10 -36.85 -48.47
C GLN A 278 1.93 -36.96 -46.96
N VAL A 279 3.05 -36.93 -46.23
CA VAL A 279 3.08 -37.06 -44.75
C VAL A 279 3.63 -35.80 -44.09
N PHE A 280 3.29 -35.61 -42.82
CA PHE A 280 3.82 -34.57 -41.94
C PHE A 280 4.38 -35.17 -40.66
N SER A 281 5.33 -34.47 -40.03
CA SER A 281 5.89 -34.86 -38.75
C SER A 281 4.91 -34.52 -37.62
N ARG A 282 4.57 -35.52 -36.80
CA ARG A 282 3.70 -35.34 -35.63
C ARG A 282 4.34 -34.42 -34.58
N ALA A 283 5.66 -34.50 -34.43
CA ALA A 283 6.42 -33.70 -33.47
C ALA A 283 6.55 -32.23 -33.90
N LEU A 284 6.68 -31.96 -35.21
CA LEU A 284 6.75 -30.58 -35.72
C LEU A 284 5.37 -29.91 -35.78
N PHE A 285 4.31 -30.69 -36.01
CA PHE A 285 2.94 -30.17 -36.16
C PHE A 285 1.93 -30.88 -35.24
N PRO A 286 2.09 -30.80 -33.91
CA PRO A 286 1.24 -31.50 -32.95
C PRO A 286 -0.22 -31.03 -33.03
N GLN A 287 -0.45 -29.73 -33.23
CA GLN A 287 -1.81 -29.19 -33.37
C GLN A 287 -2.52 -29.71 -34.62
N LEU A 288 -1.80 -29.85 -35.75
CA LEU A 288 -2.36 -30.47 -36.95
C LEU A 288 -2.64 -31.95 -36.73
N PHE A 289 -1.76 -32.62 -35.99
CA PHE A 289 -1.94 -34.02 -35.63
C PHE A 289 -3.23 -34.22 -34.82
N ASP A 290 -3.49 -33.35 -33.84
CA ASP A 290 -4.74 -33.37 -33.06
C ASP A 290 -5.97 -33.01 -33.89
N ALA A 291 -5.86 -32.07 -34.83
CA ALA A 291 -6.96 -31.67 -35.68
C ALA A 291 -7.36 -32.76 -36.71
N LEU A 292 -6.38 -33.44 -37.33
CA LEU A 292 -6.63 -34.44 -38.37
C LEU A 292 -6.82 -35.86 -37.83
N ALA A 293 -6.29 -36.16 -36.66
CA ALA A 293 -6.42 -37.44 -35.99
C ALA A 293 -6.78 -37.18 -34.52
N PRO A 294 -8.05 -36.82 -34.21
CA PRO A 294 -8.46 -36.52 -32.86
C PRO A 294 -8.40 -37.76 -31.96
N GLU A 295 -8.09 -37.52 -30.69
CA GLU A 295 -8.20 -38.50 -29.63
C GLU A 295 -9.64 -38.56 -29.13
N PHE A 296 -10.15 -39.78 -28.93
CA PHE A 296 -11.47 -40.05 -28.41
C PHE A 296 -11.37 -40.68 -27.03
N ASP A 297 -12.17 -40.18 -26.09
CA ASP A 297 -12.43 -40.87 -24.83
C ASP A 297 -13.34 -42.07 -25.10
N VAL A 298 -12.88 -43.26 -24.73
CA VAL A 298 -13.52 -44.55 -24.99
C VAL A 298 -13.37 -45.49 -23.80
N SER A 299 -13.87 -46.71 -23.91
CA SER A 299 -13.54 -47.82 -23.00
C SER A 299 -13.30 -49.10 -23.79
N PHE A 300 -12.20 -49.78 -23.50
CA PHE A 300 -11.89 -51.12 -24.00
C PHE A 300 -11.10 -51.91 -22.95
N SER A 301 -11.15 -53.24 -23.07
CA SER A 301 -10.56 -54.17 -22.10
C SER A 301 -9.53 -55.08 -22.77
N ASP A 302 -8.59 -55.61 -21.97
CA ASP A 302 -7.61 -56.60 -22.43
C ASP A 302 -8.30 -57.81 -23.10
N GLY A 303 -7.83 -58.19 -24.29
CA GLY A 303 -8.34 -59.33 -25.04
C GLY A 303 -9.74 -59.15 -25.66
N ASP A 304 -10.38 -57.97 -25.55
CA ASP A 304 -11.67 -57.67 -26.17
C ASP A 304 -11.51 -56.62 -27.28
N PRO A 305 -11.73 -56.98 -28.56
CA PRO A 305 -11.56 -56.05 -29.67
C PRO A 305 -12.65 -54.97 -29.74
N VAL A 306 -13.68 -55.04 -28.89
CA VAL A 306 -14.77 -54.05 -28.86
C VAL A 306 -14.35 -52.79 -28.12
N VAL A 307 -14.43 -51.65 -28.80
CA VAL A 307 -14.25 -50.32 -28.21
C VAL A 307 -15.61 -49.62 -28.16
N ALA A 308 -16.03 -49.25 -26.95
CA ALA A 308 -17.29 -48.56 -26.71
C ALA A 308 -17.09 -47.08 -26.31
N GLY A 309 -18.16 -46.30 -26.42
CA GLY A 309 -18.19 -44.90 -25.96
C GLY A 309 -17.66 -43.88 -26.95
N ILE A 310 -17.28 -44.30 -28.16
CA ILE A 310 -16.76 -43.38 -29.17
C ILE A 310 -17.85 -42.43 -29.67
N VAL A 311 -17.60 -41.11 -29.65
CA VAL A 311 -18.56 -40.11 -30.17
C VAL A 311 -17.91 -39.37 -31.33
N CYS A 312 -18.22 -39.78 -32.56
CA CYS A 312 -17.67 -39.18 -33.77
C CYS A 312 -18.79 -38.66 -34.69
N PRO A 313 -19.00 -37.34 -34.80
CA PRO A 313 -20.05 -36.78 -35.67
C PRO A 313 -19.78 -37.00 -37.17
N GLN A 314 -18.54 -37.30 -37.55
CA GLN A 314 -18.08 -37.40 -38.94
C GLN A 314 -18.14 -38.82 -39.54
N ARG A 315 -18.72 -39.76 -38.77
CA ARG A 315 -18.79 -41.20 -39.06
C ARG A 315 -17.40 -41.87 -39.16
N LEU A 316 -17.37 -43.12 -38.72
CA LEU A 316 -16.20 -43.99 -38.80
C LEU A 316 -16.35 -44.96 -39.97
N LYS A 317 -15.24 -45.51 -40.44
CA LYS A 317 -15.19 -46.48 -41.53
C LYS A 317 -14.18 -47.57 -41.21
N ALA A 318 -14.51 -48.80 -41.61
CA ALA A 318 -13.60 -49.93 -41.51
C ALA A 318 -12.30 -49.68 -42.30
N GLY A 319 -11.19 -50.23 -41.82
CA GLY A 319 -9.84 -50.07 -42.38
C GLY A 319 -9.08 -48.83 -41.92
N ARG A 320 -9.71 -47.91 -41.17
CA ARG A 320 -8.97 -46.76 -40.61
C ARG A 320 -7.96 -47.22 -39.55
N PRO A 321 -6.69 -46.76 -39.59
CA PRO A 321 -5.73 -47.04 -38.53
C PRO A 321 -6.20 -46.48 -37.19
N VAL A 322 -5.92 -47.24 -36.14
CA VAL A 322 -6.20 -46.89 -34.74
C VAL A 322 -4.88 -47.00 -33.95
N GLU A 323 -4.59 -45.99 -33.15
CA GLU A 323 -3.49 -46.01 -32.20
C GLU A 323 -3.99 -45.67 -30.80
N GLY A 324 -3.36 -46.19 -29.77
CA GLY A 324 -3.73 -45.94 -28.38
C GLY A 324 -2.82 -46.71 -27.44
N GLU A 325 -2.87 -46.38 -26.15
CA GLU A 325 -2.23 -47.21 -25.13
C GLU A 325 -2.83 -48.61 -25.17
N ASN A 326 -1.99 -49.65 -25.08
CA ASN A 326 -2.41 -51.06 -25.16
C ASN A 326 -3.07 -51.48 -26.48
N ILE A 327 -3.07 -50.65 -27.52
CA ILE A 327 -3.50 -51.04 -28.86
C ILE A 327 -2.28 -51.52 -29.67
N PRO A 328 -2.27 -52.77 -30.18
CA PRO A 328 -1.17 -53.25 -31.01
C PRO A 328 -0.89 -52.36 -32.22
N ALA A 329 0.39 -52.19 -32.57
CA ALA A 329 0.77 -51.43 -33.76
C ALA A 329 0.17 -52.05 -35.05
N GLY A 330 -0.34 -51.20 -35.94
CA GLY A 330 -1.00 -51.63 -37.18
C GLY A 330 -2.46 -52.04 -37.02
N THR A 331 -3.06 -51.86 -35.84
CA THR A 331 -4.50 -52.08 -35.61
C THR A 331 -5.33 -51.12 -36.47
N THR A 332 -6.43 -51.63 -37.02
CA THR A 332 -7.42 -50.87 -37.79
C THR A 332 -8.83 -51.14 -37.26
N ILE A 333 -9.78 -50.31 -37.66
CA ILE A 333 -11.21 -50.58 -37.43
C ILE A 333 -11.61 -51.77 -38.30
N LEU A 334 -12.01 -52.90 -37.71
CA LEU A 334 -12.55 -54.04 -38.44
C LEU A 334 -13.99 -53.80 -38.90
N SER A 335 -14.84 -53.32 -37.98
CA SER A 335 -16.25 -52.97 -38.25
C SER A 335 -16.69 -51.79 -37.39
N VAL A 336 -17.69 -51.06 -37.89
CA VAL A 336 -18.40 -50.02 -37.14
C VAL A 336 -19.76 -50.60 -36.75
N ASP A 337 -19.89 -50.98 -35.48
CA ASP A 337 -21.02 -51.79 -35.02
C ASP A 337 -22.24 -50.91 -34.69
N SER A 338 -21.99 -49.67 -34.27
CA SER A 338 -23.02 -48.66 -33.99
C SER A 338 -22.41 -47.25 -34.03
N PRO A 339 -23.22 -46.17 -33.90
CA PRO A 339 -22.68 -44.81 -33.79
C PRO A 339 -21.69 -44.59 -32.64
N SER A 340 -21.68 -45.48 -31.63
CA SER A 340 -20.83 -45.38 -30.44
C SER A 340 -19.97 -46.60 -30.15
N GLN A 341 -19.79 -47.49 -31.13
CA GLN A 341 -19.01 -48.70 -30.95
C GLN A 341 -18.32 -49.14 -32.24
N ILE A 342 -17.08 -49.60 -32.10
CA ILE A 342 -16.30 -50.22 -33.17
C ILE A 342 -15.70 -51.54 -32.68
N THR A 343 -15.36 -52.42 -33.62
CA THR A 343 -14.53 -53.60 -33.36
C THR A 343 -13.16 -53.40 -34.02
N LEU A 344 -12.07 -53.67 -33.32
CA LEU A 344 -10.69 -53.56 -33.78
C LEU A 344 -10.23 -54.83 -34.53
N SER A 345 -9.24 -54.69 -35.41
CA SER A 345 -8.66 -55.82 -36.16
C SER A 345 -7.68 -56.66 -35.35
N ALA A 346 -7.27 -56.20 -34.17
CA ALA A 346 -6.42 -56.89 -33.22
C ALA A 346 -6.89 -56.54 -31.80
N ASP A 347 -6.84 -57.53 -30.90
CA ASP A 347 -7.29 -57.35 -29.52
C ASP A 347 -6.32 -56.42 -28.76
N PRO A 348 -6.82 -55.51 -27.91
CA PRO A 348 -5.99 -54.75 -26.98
C PRO A 348 -5.16 -55.67 -26.08
N THR A 349 -3.95 -55.26 -25.71
CA THR A 349 -3.04 -55.99 -24.81
C THR A 349 -3.18 -55.58 -23.33
N GLY A 350 -4.23 -54.82 -23.02
CA GLY A 350 -4.48 -54.17 -21.73
C GLY A 350 -5.70 -53.26 -21.81
N ASP A 351 -6.25 -52.89 -20.66
CA ASP A 351 -7.37 -51.95 -20.58
C ASP A 351 -6.94 -50.53 -20.98
N GLY A 352 -7.87 -49.72 -21.49
CA GLY A 352 -7.57 -48.32 -21.81
C GLY A 352 -8.81 -47.47 -22.04
N THR A 353 -8.58 -46.15 -22.04
CA THR A 353 -9.66 -45.15 -22.09
C THR A 353 -9.55 -44.16 -23.24
N LYS A 354 -8.50 -44.28 -24.06
CA LYS A 354 -8.20 -43.32 -25.12
C LYS A 354 -7.70 -44.03 -26.36
N ILE A 355 -8.27 -43.67 -27.51
CA ILE A 355 -7.76 -44.08 -28.82
C ILE A 355 -7.74 -42.88 -29.76
N ARG A 356 -6.86 -42.94 -30.75
CA ARG A 356 -6.77 -41.99 -31.85
C ARG A 356 -7.07 -42.71 -33.16
N ILE A 357 -7.88 -42.09 -34.00
CA ILE A 357 -8.27 -42.63 -35.32
C ILE A 357 -7.69 -41.74 -36.40
N PHE A 358 -7.24 -42.36 -37.50
CA PHE A 358 -6.53 -41.68 -38.58
C PHE A 358 -7.31 -41.74 -39.91
N PRO A 359 -8.25 -40.80 -40.18
CA PRO A 359 -9.04 -40.80 -41.41
C PRO A 359 -8.21 -40.69 -42.70
N HIS A 360 -7.03 -40.09 -42.61
CA HIS A 360 -6.16 -39.83 -43.76
C HIS A 360 -4.95 -40.76 -43.85
N GLY A 361 -4.76 -41.63 -42.85
CA GLY A 361 -3.59 -42.51 -42.71
C GLY A 361 -2.65 -42.07 -41.57
N ASN A 362 -1.99 -43.04 -40.94
CA ASN A 362 -1.12 -42.83 -39.78
C ASN A 362 0.37 -42.78 -40.13
N GLY A 363 0.71 -42.53 -41.39
CA GLY A 363 2.09 -42.44 -41.86
C GLY A 363 2.87 -43.72 -41.63
N ASP A 364 3.97 -43.61 -40.89
CA ASP A 364 4.84 -44.71 -40.44
C ASP A 364 4.36 -45.36 -39.13
N GLY A 365 3.24 -44.91 -38.56
CA GLY A 365 2.72 -45.38 -37.28
C GLY A 365 3.50 -44.92 -36.05
N ALA A 366 4.43 -43.97 -36.19
CA ALA A 366 5.25 -43.50 -35.07
C ALA A 366 5.52 -41.99 -35.13
N THR A 367 6.19 -41.52 -36.18
CA THR A 367 6.72 -40.15 -36.24
C THR A 367 5.97 -39.25 -37.22
N THR A 368 5.18 -39.84 -38.11
CA THR A 368 4.49 -39.14 -39.20
C THR A 368 3.01 -39.47 -39.27
N ALA A 369 2.22 -38.58 -39.86
CA ALA A 369 0.82 -38.80 -40.21
C ALA A 369 0.55 -38.28 -41.62
N ASN A 370 -0.51 -38.74 -42.28
CA ASN A 370 -0.79 -38.35 -43.66
C ASN A 370 -1.63 -37.06 -43.73
N TYR A 371 -1.31 -36.21 -44.72
CA TYR A 371 -2.23 -35.16 -45.14
C TYR A 371 -3.45 -35.76 -45.87
N PRO A 372 -4.59 -35.05 -45.92
CA PRO A 372 -5.72 -35.45 -46.75
C PRO A 372 -5.32 -35.61 -48.21
N ALA A 373 -5.73 -36.72 -48.84
CA ALA A 373 -5.31 -37.11 -50.19
C ALA A 373 -6.03 -36.34 -51.32
N VAL A 374 -6.03 -35.00 -51.27
CA VAL A 374 -6.80 -34.13 -52.17
C VAL A 374 -6.17 -33.92 -53.56
N ALA A 375 -4.89 -34.25 -53.73
CA ALA A 375 -4.18 -34.05 -54.99
C ALA A 375 -4.82 -34.85 -56.14
N GLY A 376 -5.23 -34.15 -57.19
CA GLY A 376 -5.91 -34.75 -58.36
C GLY A 376 -7.37 -35.16 -58.11
N ARG A 377 -7.96 -34.79 -56.98
CA ARG A 377 -9.34 -35.14 -56.61
C ARG A 377 -10.24 -33.92 -56.51
N VAL A 378 -11.55 -34.15 -56.60
CA VAL A 378 -12.57 -33.14 -56.32
C VAL A 378 -13.04 -33.30 -54.87
N VAL A 379 -13.09 -32.19 -54.13
CA VAL A 379 -13.63 -32.16 -52.78
C VAL A 379 -15.15 -31.95 -52.83
N ARG A 380 -15.89 -32.72 -52.04
CA ARG A 380 -17.33 -32.54 -51.81
C ARG A 380 -17.60 -32.38 -50.33
N GLY A 381 -18.72 -31.74 -50.00
CA GLY A 381 -19.23 -31.70 -48.63
C GLY A 381 -19.58 -33.11 -48.12
N LEU A 382 -19.35 -33.32 -46.82
CA LEU A 382 -19.79 -34.53 -46.12
C LEU A 382 -21.32 -34.54 -46.04
N ASP A 383 -21.93 -35.62 -46.49
CA ASP A 383 -23.37 -35.87 -46.36
C ASP A 383 -23.58 -36.94 -45.27
N SER A 384 -23.42 -36.53 -44.00
CA SER A 384 -23.44 -37.45 -42.85
C SER A 384 -24.74 -38.26 -42.78
N ASP A 385 -25.84 -37.63 -43.19
CA ASP A 385 -27.20 -38.19 -43.13
C ASP A 385 -27.53 -39.03 -44.37
N GLY A 386 -26.68 -38.98 -45.40
CA GLY A 386 -26.85 -39.74 -46.64
C GLY A 386 -28.08 -39.33 -47.45
N VAL A 387 -28.61 -38.12 -47.25
CA VAL A 387 -29.85 -37.67 -47.90
C VAL A 387 -29.66 -37.50 -49.41
N LEU A 388 -28.50 -37.02 -49.83
CA LEU A 388 -28.17 -36.79 -51.24
C LEU A 388 -27.40 -37.95 -51.85
N ASN A 389 -26.68 -38.73 -51.04
CA ASN A 389 -25.88 -39.86 -51.49
C ASN A 389 -26.02 -41.08 -50.57
N PRO A 390 -27.17 -41.79 -50.62
CA PRO A 390 -27.47 -42.88 -49.71
C PRO A 390 -26.58 -44.13 -49.90
N GLU A 391 -25.94 -44.26 -51.06
CA GLU A 391 -25.09 -45.42 -51.39
C GLU A 391 -23.64 -45.27 -50.88
N ALA A 392 -23.25 -44.07 -50.44
CA ALA A 392 -21.91 -43.85 -49.92
C ALA A 392 -21.88 -43.98 -48.40
N GLU A 393 -20.83 -44.60 -47.89
CA GLU A 393 -20.58 -44.72 -46.46
C GLU A 393 -20.39 -43.32 -45.80
N ASN A 394 -20.08 -42.29 -46.62
CA ASN A 394 -20.06 -40.87 -46.30
C ASN A 394 -19.28 -40.58 -45.02
N ALA A 395 -18.10 -41.18 -44.89
CA ALA A 395 -17.21 -40.95 -43.77
C ALA A 395 -16.12 -39.93 -44.16
N LEU A 396 -15.69 -39.06 -43.24
CA LEU A 396 -14.65 -38.07 -43.52
C LEU A 396 -13.36 -38.71 -44.10
N GLY A 397 -12.80 -38.14 -45.16
CA GLY A 397 -11.59 -38.67 -45.80
C GLY A 397 -11.79 -39.88 -46.71
N GLU A 398 -13.03 -40.36 -46.87
CA GLU A 398 -13.38 -41.35 -47.89
C GLU A 398 -13.18 -40.79 -49.30
N THR A 399 -12.81 -41.67 -50.22
CA THR A 399 -12.63 -41.36 -51.62
C THR A 399 -13.62 -42.12 -52.47
N GLN A 400 -14.28 -41.43 -53.39
CA GLN A 400 -15.19 -42.02 -54.37
C GLN A 400 -14.49 -42.04 -55.73
N GLU A 401 -14.56 -43.17 -56.42
CA GLU A 401 -14.15 -43.27 -57.83
C GLU A 401 -15.10 -42.44 -58.71
N ASP A 402 -14.64 -42.05 -59.89
CA ASP A 402 -15.51 -41.37 -60.84
C ASP A 402 -16.61 -42.33 -61.30
N ALA A 403 -17.85 -41.84 -61.33
CA ALA A 403 -19.00 -42.62 -61.73
C ALA A 403 -19.90 -41.81 -62.64
N LEU A 404 -20.34 -42.43 -63.73
CA LEU A 404 -21.40 -41.92 -64.59
C LEU A 404 -22.66 -42.76 -64.34
N GLN A 405 -23.77 -42.10 -64.05
CA GLN A 405 -25.05 -42.80 -63.91
C GLN A 405 -25.40 -43.52 -65.22
N GLN A 406 -25.98 -44.72 -65.09
CA GLN A 406 -26.49 -45.46 -66.22
C GLN A 406 -27.49 -44.59 -66.98
N HIS A 407 -27.27 -44.46 -68.29
CA HIS A 407 -28.20 -43.79 -69.18
C HIS A 407 -28.43 -44.67 -70.41
N VAL A 408 -29.56 -44.44 -71.07
CA VAL A 408 -29.93 -45.13 -72.30
C VAL A 408 -29.85 -44.16 -73.46
N HIS A 409 -29.30 -44.61 -74.58
CA HIS A 409 -29.45 -43.92 -75.85
C HIS A 409 -30.56 -44.60 -76.63
N LEU A 410 -31.44 -43.81 -77.25
CA LEU A 410 -32.36 -44.32 -78.26
C LEU A 410 -31.52 -44.73 -79.47
N ALA A 411 -31.31 -46.03 -79.66
CA ALA A 411 -30.77 -46.54 -80.90
C ALA A 411 -31.77 -46.18 -82.01
N GLY A 412 -31.34 -45.47 -83.05
CA GLY A 412 -32.18 -45.01 -84.16
C GLY A 412 -32.72 -46.12 -85.07
N VAL A 413 -33.00 -47.31 -84.52
CA VAL A 413 -33.60 -48.45 -85.24
C VAL A 413 -35.00 -48.64 -84.69
N ASN A 414 -35.95 -47.85 -85.19
CA ASN A 414 -37.36 -48.17 -85.02
C ASN A 414 -37.67 -49.33 -85.96
N ASP A 415 -37.84 -50.52 -85.40
CA ASP A 415 -38.58 -51.57 -86.08
C ASP A 415 -40.07 -51.21 -85.94
N ASP A 416 -40.77 -51.02 -87.05
CA ASP A 416 -42.17 -50.53 -87.12
C ASP A 416 -43.20 -51.45 -86.43
N ASN A 417 -42.75 -52.49 -85.71
CA ASN A 417 -43.59 -53.55 -85.17
C ASN A 417 -44.07 -53.33 -83.73
N TYR A 418 -43.69 -52.24 -83.06
CA TYR A 418 -44.30 -51.85 -81.78
C TYR A 418 -45.26 -50.68 -81.98
N GLY A 419 -46.54 -51.01 -82.20
CA GLY A 419 -47.64 -50.08 -82.47
C GLY A 419 -47.90 -49.10 -81.33
N GLY A 420 -47.12 -48.01 -81.29
CA GLY A 420 -47.20 -46.94 -80.30
C GLY A 420 -46.80 -45.60 -80.90
N ASN A 421 -47.61 -45.15 -81.86
CA ASN A 421 -47.66 -43.83 -82.50
C ASN A 421 -46.91 -42.67 -81.78
N SER A 422 -45.75 -42.27 -82.31
CA SER A 422 -45.31 -40.87 -82.34
C SER A 422 -44.44 -40.67 -83.58
N GLY A 423 -45.09 -40.26 -84.68
CA GLY A 423 -44.45 -40.04 -85.98
C GLY A 423 -43.45 -38.89 -85.97
N GLY A 424 -42.17 -39.21 -85.76
CA GLY A 424 -41.03 -38.42 -86.21
C GLY A 424 -40.38 -39.16 -87.38
N GLY A 425 -40.22 -38.49 -88.53
CA GLY A 425 -39.74 -39.11 -89.77
C GLY A 425 -38.38 -39.78 -89.60
N ASN A 426 -38.38 -41.11 -89.54
CA ASN A 426 -37.18 -41.93 -89.49
C ASN A 426 -37.24 -42.98 -90.61
N THR A 427 -36.12 -43.18 -91.32
CA THR A 427 -36.09 -44.00 -92.53
C THR A 427 -35.92 -45.48 -92.16
N VAL A 428 -36.99 -46.26 -92.29
CA VAL A 428 -36.97 -47.72 -92.06
C VAL A 428 -36.54 -48.41 -93.35
N VAL A 429 -35.38 -49.07 -93.33
CA VAL A 429 -34.95 -49.99 -94.40
C VAL A 429 -35.29 -51.41 -93.94
N ILE A 430 -36.41 -51.94 -94.46
CA ILE A 430 -36.84 -53.32 -94.22
C ILE A 430 -35.87 -54.26 -94.97
N GLY A 431 -34.99 -54.93 -94.24
CA GLY A 431 -34.11 -55.99 -94.75
C GLY A 431 -34.30 -57.29 -93.96
N PRO A 432 -34.27 -58.48 -94.61
CA PRO A 432 -34.58 -59.74 -93.96
C PRO A 432 -33.57 -60.09 -92.85
N SER A 433 -34.12 -60.54 -91.73
CA SER A 433 -33.46 -60.86 -90.47
C SER A 433 -32.36 -61.91 -90.62
N VAL A 434 -31.10 -61.47 -90.72
CA VAL A 434 -29.94 -62.24 -90.27
C VAL A 434 -28.92 -61.25 -89.70
N GLN A 435 -28.87 -61.05 -88.38
CA GLN A 435 -27.72 -60.40 -87.77
C GLN A 435 -27.34 -61.09 -86.45
N GLY A 436 -26.31 -61.92 -86.54
CA GLY A 436 -25.39 -62.08 -85.43
C GLY A 436 -24.71 -60.73 -85.19
N ILE A 437 -24.68 -60.31 -83.93
CA ILE A 437 -24.01 -59.07 -83.50
C ILE A 437 -22.50 -59.35 -83.54
N GLY A 438 -21.91 -59.28 -84.75
CA GLY A 438 -20.48 -59.13 -84.91
C GLY A 438 -20.06 -57.71 -84.50
N PRO A 439 -18.80 -57.51 -84.05
CA PRO A 439 -18.32 -56.20 -83.63
C PRO A 439 -18.28 -55.27 -84.85
N TYR A 440 -19.34 -54.49 -85.05
CA TYR A 440 -19.36 -53.47 -86.07
C TYR A 440 -18.36 -52.38 -85.71
N THR A 441 -17.26 -52.33 -86.44
CA THR A 441 -16.47 -51.11 -86.64
C THR A 441 -17.36 -50.11 -87.38
N THR A 442 -18.19 -49.41 -86.64
CA THR A 442 -19.02 -48.33 -87.18
C THR A 442 -18.20 -47.05 -87.18
N GLY A 443 -17.81 -46.62 -88.38
CA GLY A 443 -17.38 -45.25 -88.63
C GLY A 443 -18.56 -44.30 -88.49
N TRP A 444 -18.94 -43.99 -87.25
CA TRP A 444 -19.85 -42.90 -86.97
C TRP A 444 -19.10 -41.59 -87.21
N VAL A 445 -19.58 -40.81 -88.18
CA VAL A 445 -19.22 -39.39 -88.30
C VAL A 445 -19.91 -38.68 -87.13
N TYR A 446 -19.29 -38.70 -85.96
CA TYR A 446 -19.60 -37.72 -84.93
C TYR A 446 -19.26 -36.37 -85.53
N SER A 447 -20.27 -35.54 -85.81
CA SER A 447 -20.00 -34.11 -85.90
C SER A 447 -19.55 -33.69 -84.50
N ASP A 448 -18.25 -33.39 -84.39
CA ASP A 448 -17.52 -32.92 -83.20
C ASP A 448 -18.10 -31.59 -82.65
N ALA A 449 -19.37 -31.58 -82.24
CA ALA A 449 -19.96 -30.41 -81.58
C ALA A 449 -19.40 -30.24 -80.15
N GLY A 450 -18.66 -31.22 -79.63
CA GLY A 450 -17.83 -31.09 -78.44
C GLY A 450 -16.53 -31.85 -78.63
N VAL A 451 -15.40 -31.13 -78.64
CA VAL A 451 -14.06 -31.73 -78.60
C VAL A 451 -14.00 -32.70 -77.42
N ARG A 452 -13.89 -34.01 -77.68
CA ARG A 452 -13.65 -35.02 -76.64
C ARG A 452 -12.39 -34.64 -75.87
N VAL A 453 -12.51 -34.47 -74.55
CA VAL A 453 -11.39 -34.02 -73.71
C VAL A 453 -10.61 -35.20 -73.12
N SER A 454 -11.24 -36.37 -72.95
CA SER A 454 -10.64 -37.59 -72.38
C SER A 454 -11.56 -38.80 -72.62
N GLU A 455 -11.00 -39.99 -72.84
CA GLU A 455 -11.72 -41.28 -72.84
C GLU A 455 -11.52 -42.08 -71.54
N THR A 456 -10.63 -41.62 -70.66
CA THR A 456 -10.15 -42.38 -69.51
C THR A 456 -10.66 -41.86 -68.16
N GLU A 457 -11.44 -40.78 -68.15
CA GLU A 457 -11.90 -40.15 -66.90
C GLU A 457 -13.20 -39.39 -67.11
N THR A 458 -14.18 -39.63 -66.24
CA THR A 458 -15.43 -38.87 -66.16
C THR A 458 -15.25 -37.67 -65.23
N ARG A 459 -15.14 -36.45 -65.78
CA ARG A 459 -15.05 -35.23 -64.98
C ARG A 459 -15.76 -34.03 -65.60
N ALA A 460 -16.19 -33.10 -64.73
CA ALA A 460 -16.59 -31.76 -65.15
C ALA A 460 -15.35 -30.90 -65.50
N LYS A 461 -15.56 -29.76 -66.17
CA LYS A 461 -14.48 -28.78 -66.35
C LYS A 461 -14.05 -28.23 -64.99
N ALA A 462 -12.75 -28.21 -64.72
CA ALA A 462 -12.18 -27.77 -63.45
C ALA A 462 -10.87 -27.00 -63.64
N VAL A 463 -10.49 -26.21 -62.63
CA VAL A 463 -9.17 -25.57 -62.53
C VAL A 463 -8.30 -26.39 -61.59
N ILE A 464 -7.07 -26.67 -62.01
CA ILE A 464 -6.10 -27.43 -61.22
C ILE A 464 -5.35 -26.46 -60.32
N ALA A 465 -5.47 -26.65 -59.01
CA ALA A 465 -4.70 -25.93 -58.00
C ALA A 465 -4.31 -26.89 -56.87
N PRO A 466 -3.10 -26.78 -56.29
CA PRO A 466 -2.79 -27.47 -55.05
C PRO A 466 -3.68 -26.93 -53.91
N TYR A 467 -3.83 -27.72 -52.86
CA TYR A 467 -4.40 -27.24 -51.60
C TYR A 467 -3.28 -26.79 -50.67
N ILE A 468 -3.55 -25.77 -49.86
CA ILE A 468 -2.76 -25.50 -48.65
C ILE A 468 -3.55 -25.92 -47.42
N ILE A 469 -2.83 -26.30 -46.37
CA ILE A 469 -3.40 -26.62 -45.06
C ILE A 469 -2.67 -25.84 -43.96
N LYS A 470 -3.42 -25.30 -43.01
CA LYS A 470 -2.87 -24.61 -41.83
C LYS A 470 -2.33 -25.67 -40.87
N VAL A 471 -1.04 -25.63 -40.55
CA VAL A 471 -0.34 -26.70 -39.79
C VAL A 471 -0.03 -26.35 -38.34
N ALA A 472 -0.08 -25.07 -37.98
CA ALA A 472 0.13 -24.60 -36.61
C ALA A 472 -0.57 -23.26 -36.40
N ASP A 473 -0.99 -23.01 -35.17
CA ASP A 473 -1.48 -21.72 -34.68
C ASP A 473 -0.30 -20.75 -34.66
N GLY A 474 -0.54 -19.59 -35.25
CA GLY A 474 0.47 -18.62 -35.59
C GLY A 474 -0.24 -17.51 -36.33
N VAL A 475 0.12 -16.27 -36.00
CA VAL A 475 -0.55 -15.13 -36.60
C VAL A 475 -0.25 -15.12 -38.09
N ASP A 476 -1.30 -15.14 -38.91
CA ASP A 476 -1.18 -15.13 -40.38
C ASP A 476 -0.69 -13.78 -40.92
N ASP A 477 -0.63 -12.75 -40.07
CA ASP A 477 -0.24 -11.39 -40.41
C ASP A 477 1.11 -11.01 -39.79
N GLU A 478 2.07 -10.70 -40.66
CA GLU A 478 3.41 -10.20 -40.34
C GLU A 478 3.35 -8.91 -39.50
N ALA A 479 2.32 -8.08 -39.67
CA ALA A 479 2.10 -6.89 -38.88
C ALA A 479 1.79 -7.22 -37.40
N THR A 480 1.12 -8.34 -37.13
CA THR A 480 0.80 -8.73 -35.76
C THR A 480 1.98 -9.39 -35.06
N LEU A 481 2.86 -10.08 -35.81
CA LEU A 481 4.16 -10.52 -35.30
C LEU A 481 5.01 -9.31 -34.88
N SER A 482 4.96 -8.21 -35.65
CA SER A 482 5.63 -6.96 -35.25
C SER A 482 5.01 -6.32 -34.00
N ALA A 483 3.68 -6.40 -33.84
CA ALA A 483 3.00 -5.88 -32.65
C ALA A 483 3.34 -6.71 -31.39
N LEU A 484 3.48 -8.03 -31.52
CA LEU A 484 3.91 -8.89 -30.40
C LEU A 484 5.34 -8.54 -29.95
N GLN A 485 6.24 -8.23 -30.89
CA GLN A 485 7.58 -7.74 -30.57
C GLN A 485 7.53 -6.39 -29.84
N VAL A 486 6.66 -5.47 -30.27
CA VAL A 486 6.46 -4.18 -29.60
C VAL A 486 5.96 -4.36 -28.16
N VAL A 487 5.07 -5.33 -27.90
CA VAL A 487 4.61 -5.65 -26.53
C VAL A 487 5.75 -6.20 -25.68
N GLN A 488 6.59 -7.08 -26.23
CA GLN A 488 7.77 -7.59 -25.52
C GLN A 488 8.79 -6.48 -25.21
N ASP A 489 9.03 -5.59 -26.17
CA ASP A 489 9.92 -4.44 -26.00
C ASP A 489 9.37 -3.47 -24.94
N LEU A 490 8.05 -3.28 -24.87
CA LEU A 490 7.40 -2.47 -23.85
C LEU A 490 7.50 -3.09 -22.44
N ALA A 491 7.29 -4.40 -22.33
CA ALA A 491 7.46 -5.13 -21.07
C ALA A 491 8.90 -5.06 -20.55
N GLN A 492 9.89 -5.15 -21.45
CA GLN A 492 11.30 -4.96 -21.09
C GLN A 492 11.56 -3.52 -20.64
N ALA A 493 11.01 -2.52 -21.33
CA ALA A 493 11.14 -1.12 -20.92
C ALA A 493 10.54 -0.84 -19.53
N GLN A 494 9.41 -1.48 -19.19
CA GLN A 494 8.82 -1.39 -17.85
C GLN A 494 9.72 -2.02 -16.78
N ALA A 495 10.32 -3.18 -17.06
CA ALA A 495 11.28 -3.81 -16.16
C ALA A 495 12.52 -2.92 -15.92
N ASP A 496 13.02 -2.26 -16.98
CA ASP A 496 14.14 -1.33 -16.88
C ASP A 496 13.79 -0.09 -16.05
N ILE A 497 12.58 0.46 -16.20
CA ILE A 497 12.08 1.58 -15.36
C ILE A 497 12.01 1.16 -13.90
N ALA A 498 11.45 -0.02 -13.60
CA ALA A 498 11.37 -0.53 -12.24
C ALA A 498 12.76 -0.71 -11.60
N ALA A 499 13.73 -1.22 -12.36
CA ALA A 499 15.13 -1.34 -11.92
C ALA A 499 15.78 0.04 -11.64
N LEU A 500 15.51 1.04 -12.48
CA LEU A 500 15.98 2.41 -12.26
C LEU A 500 15.35 3.04 -11.01
N GLN A 501 14.05 2.82 -10.78
CA GLN A 501 13.36 3.30 -9.59
C GLN A 501 13.95 2.68 -8.32
N ALA A 502 14.18 1.37 -8.30
CA ALA A 502 14.84 0.67 -7.19
C ALA A 502 16.24 1.25 -6.88
N ASN A 503 17.04 1.50 -7.93
CA ASN A 503 18.38 2.09 -7.79
C ASN A 503 18.34 3.55 -7.31
N SER A 504 17.31 4.31 -7.68
CA SER A 504 17.17 5.72 -7.28
C SER A 504 16.65 5.91 -5.84
N GLY A 505 15.87 4.95 -5.33
CA GLY A 505 15.26 5.00 -3.99
C GLY A 505 16.27 4.77 -2.85
N GLU A 506 17.20 3.81 -3.00
CA GLU A 506 18.21 3.54 -1.96
C GLU A 506 19.29 4.63 -1.88
N ALA A 507 19.68 5.22 -3.02
CA ALA A 507 20.73 6.24 -3.06
C ALA A 507 20.29 7.58 -2.45
N ALA A 508 19.00 7.94 -2.55
CA ALA A 508 18.48 9.20 -2.00
C ALA A 508 18.27 9.15 -0.48
N LEU A 509 17.93 7.98 0.08
CA LEU A 509 17.74 7.82 1.53
C LEU A 509 19.06 7.72 2.31
N LEU A 510 20.11 7.14 1.74
CA LEU A 510 21.43 7.07 2.39
C LEU A 510 22.16 8.43 2.46
N ALA A 511 21.84 9.38 1.59
CA ALA A 511 22.43 10.72 1.64
C ALA A 511 21.81 11.63 2.72
N TYR A 512 20.63 11.29 3.26
CA TYR A 512 19.96 12.08 4.30
C TYR A 512 20.21 11.57 5.72
N GLN A 513 20.71 10.35 5.87
CA GLN A 513 20.99 9.75 7.17
C GLN A 513 22.48 9.51 7.36
N GLN A 514 23.26 10.55 7.71
CA GLN A 514 24.41 10.55 8.66
C GLN A 514 24.97 11.98 8.83
N PRO A 515 25.50 12.39 10.00
CA PRO A 515 25.03 12.16 11.37
C PRO A 515 24.84 13.50 12.13
N SER A 516 23.75 13.63 12.89
CA SER A 516 23.48 14.74 13.82
C SER A 516 24.33 14.66 15.10
N GLY A 517 25.66 14.58 14.94
CA GLY A 517 26.62 14.45 16.03
C GLY A 517 27.70 15.53 15.96
N VAL A 518 27.33 16.80 16.09
CA VAL A 518 28.30 17.85 16.45
C VAL A 518 27.70 18.67 17.59
N SER A 519 28.19 18.34 18.79
CA SER A 519 28.06 19.12 20.01
C SER A 519 28.46 20.57 19.77
N GLY A 520 27.70 21.49 20.39
CA GLY A 520 28.00 22.91 20.40
C GLY A 520 29.43 23.21 20.82
N GLY A 521 30.15 23.88 19.92
CA GLY A 521 31.44 24.49 20.16
C GLY A 521 31.44 25.88 19.53
N ASN A 522 31.26 26.89 20.38
CA ASN A 522 31.45 28.30 20.05
C ASN A 522 32.83 28.51 19.40
N SER A 523 32.88 28.93 18.13
CA SER A 523 33.96 29.79 17.65
C SER A 523 33.50 30.60 16.44
N ALA A 524 33.54 31.92 16.60
CA ALA A 524 33.43 32.87 15.52
C ALA A 524 34.71 32.80 14.68
N ALA A 525 34.60 32.41 13.41
CA ALA A 525 35.65 32.64 12.42
C ALA A 525 35.06 32.67 11.00
N THR A 526 35.07 33.88 10.44
CA THR A 526 35.21 34.27 9.02
C THR A 526 34.68 33.31 7.95
N SER A 527 33.60 33.76 7.30
CA SER A 527 33.07 33.23 6.04
C SER A 527 34.03 33.43 4.87
N GLU A 528 34.61 32.35 4.36
CA GLU A 528 35.22 32.30 3.04
C GLU A 528 34.26 31.55 2.09
N ARG A 529 33.53 32.32 1.26
CA ARG A 529 32.67 31.79 0.20
C ARG A 529 33.56 31.15 -0.88
N LYS A 530 33.48 29.84 -1.06
CA LYS A 530 33.94 29.19 -2.30
C LYS A 530 32.84 29.27 -3.37
N PRO A 531 33.14 29.69 -4.61
CA PRO A 531 32.18 29.69 -5.71
C PRO A 531 31.96 28.25 -6.22
N TYR A 532 30.70 27.90 -6.43
CA TYR A 532 30.31 26.72 -7.20
C TYR A 532 30.76 26.89 -8.66
N VAL A 533 31.47 25.90 -9.17
CA VAL A 533 31.73 25.73 -10.61
C VAL A 533 30.59 24.90 -11.18
N LEU A 534 29.79 25.49 -12.05
CA LEU A 534 28.86 24.79 -12.93
C LEU A 534 29.66 24.12 -14.04
N ASN A 535 29.48 22.81 -14.21
CA ASN A 535 29.65 22.12 -15.49
C ASN A 535 28.29 21.58 -15.91
#